data_AF-A0A967HV89-F1
#
_entry.id   AF-A0A967HV89-F1
#
_cell.length_a   1.000
_cell.length_b   1.000
_cell.length_c   1.000
_cell.angle_alpha   90.00
_cell.angle_beta   90.00
_cell.angle_gamma   90.00
#
_symmetry.space_group_name_H-M   'P 1'
#
loop_
_entity.id
_entity.type
_entity.pdbx_description
1 polymer ?
#
loop_
_entity_poly.entity_id
_entity_poly.type
_entity_poly.pdbx_seq_one_letter_code
_entity_poly.pdbx_strand_id
1 'polypeptide(L)'
;MSRATLIDERLEEEVETTDELDTQDTVETPEEEQPQAEPEESNIPEKYQGKSVEELVQMHQELEKFSGKQSTEVGELRKVVDDYIQSQTQLSNQQAPQQQQQTDDEDDVDFFVDPKTAVSRAIDNHPKIKEAEAYTQQYKQQATLAQLKSEHPDMEQILQDPKFAEWIKGSKVRTQLFVQADQMYDYDSANELFSLWKEKNQAVQQTAQAEKAARKSSVKSASTGNARGTAEGSRKKV
;
A
#
# COMPACT_ATOMS: atom_id res chain seq x y z
N MET A 1 25.65 -40.08 44.50
CA MET A 1 24.86 -39.28 43.52
C MET A 1 23.58 -40.03 43.27
N SER A 2 22.56 -39.81 44.10
CA SER A 2 21.27 -40.50 43.99
C SER A 2 20.16 -39.57 44.48
N ARG A 3 19.31 -39.08 43.58
CA ARG A 3 17.84 -39.20 43.68
C ARG A 3 17.19 -38.63 42.42
N ALA A 4 16.48 -39.49 41.70
CA ALA A 4 15.55 -39.12 40.64
C ALA A 4 14.15 -38.86 41.26
N THR A 5 13.43 -37.87 40.75
CA THR A 5 12.01 -37.63 41.02
C THR A 5 11.32 -37.32 39.68
N LEU A 6 10.35 -38.17 39.32
CA LEU A 6 9.46 -38.10 38.16
C LEU A 6 8.03 -37.96 38.68
N ILE A 7 7.24 -37.11 38.00
CA ILE A 7 5.79 -37.24 37.68
C ILE A 7 4.83 -37.02 38.87
N ASP A 8 4.08 -35.92 38.90
CA ASP A 8 2.78 -35.65 38.23
C ASP A 8 1.61 -36.08 39.13
N GLU A 9 0.94 -35.10 39.73
CA GLU A 9 -0.29 -35.30 40.50
C GLU A 9 -1.19 -34.07 40.27
N ARG A 10 -2.02 -34.14 39.24
CA ARG A 10 -3.18 -33.26 39.03
C ARG A 10 -4.40 -34.03 39.50
N LEU A 11 -4.95 -33.62 40.64
CA LEU A 11 -6.21 -34.12 41.19
C LEU A 11 -7.29 -33.05 41.04
N GLU A 12 -8.42 -33.48 40.48
CA GLU A 12 -9.66 -32.76 40.26
C GLU A 12 -10.42 -32.60 41.59
N GLU A 13 -11.08 -31.46 41.82
CA GLU A 13 -12.20 -31.26 42.76
C GLU A 13 -12.90 -29.96 42.30
N GLU A 14 -14.01 -30.04 41.55
CA GLU A 14 -15.40 -30.23 41.98
C GLU A 14 -16.11 -28.87 42.20
N VAL A 15 -17.17 -28.70 41.43
CA VAL A 15 -18.00 -27.51 41.25
C VAL A 15 -19.22 -27.69 42.15
N GLU A 16 -19.44 -26.80 43.12
CA GLU A 16 -20.77 -26.45 43.63
C GLU A 16 -20.68 -25.38 44.72
N THR A 17 -21.30 -24.21 44.49
CA THR A 17 -22.27 -23.66 45.43
C THR A 17 -23.00 -22.47 44.81
N THR A 18 -24.32 -22.65 44.78
CA THR A 18 -25.41 -21.81 44.31
C THR A 18 -25.58 -20.52 45.11
N ASP A 19 -25.70 -19.40 44.40
CA ASP A 19 -26.20 -18.12 44.91
C ASP A 19 -27.74 -18.14 44.93
N GLU A 20 -28.32 -18.04 46.13
CA GLU A 20 -29.76 -17.78 46.34
C GLU A 20 -29.95 -16.41 47.02
N LEU A 21 -30.57 -15.51 46.26
CA LEU A 21 -31.68 -14.61 46.61
C LEU A 21 -31.71 -13.83 47.95
N ASP A 22 -31.93 -12.52 47.75
CA ASP A 22 -32.94 -11.67 48.41
C ASP A 22 -32.41 -10.60 49.39
N THR A 23 -32.48 -9.33 49.00
CA THR A 23 -33.29 -8.30 49.68
C THR A 23 -33.17 -6.92 48.99
N GLN A 24 -34.32 -6.36 48.62
CA GLN A 24 -34.52 -4.94 48.32
C GLN A 24 -34.26 -4.09 49.56
N ASP A 25 -33.63 -2.92 49.41
CA ASP A 25 -34.20 -1.69 50.00
C ASP A 25 -33.65 -0.40 49.39
N THR A 26 -34.46 0.64 49.51
CA THR A 26 -34.51 1.86 48.71
C THR A 26 -34.03 3.07 49.52
N VAL A 27 -33.34 4.02 48.85
CA VAL A 27 -33.22 5.47 49.20
C VAL A 27 -32.50 5.86 50.50
N GLU A 28 -31.41 6.63 50.39
CA GLU A 28 -31.32 8.01 50.92
C GLU A 28 -29.97 8.65 50.58
N THR A 29 -30.02 9.84 49.99
CA THR A 29 -28.89 10.76 49.79
C THR A 29 -28.72 11.61 51.06
N PRO A 30 -27.49 11.80 51.55
CA PRO A 30 -27.18 13.02 52.30
C PRO A 30 -26.20 13.92 51.53
N GLU A 31 -26.65 15.15 51.31
CA GLU A 31 -25.92 16.31 50.83
C GLU A 31 -25.31 17.06 52.02
N GLU A 32 -24.00 17.32 52.00
CA GLU A 32 -23.21 18.39 52.66
C GLU A 32 -21.73 18.01 52.44
N GLU A 33 -20.75 18.86 52.13
CA GLU A 33 -20.52 20.27 52.47
C GLU A 33 -19.40 20.78 51.53
N GLN A 34 -19.53 21.97 50.95
CA GLN A 34 -18.46 22.64 50.19
C GLN A 34 -17.48 23.36 51.13
N PRO A 35 -16.15 23.25 50.92
CA PRO A 35 -15.21 24.27 51.35
C PRO A 35 -14.95 25.26 50.19
N GLN A 36 -15.51 26.45 50.38
CA GLN A 36 -15.01 27.80 50.09
C GLN A 36 -13.83 27.98 49.11
N ALA A 37 -14.10 28.83 48.11
CA ALA A 37 -13.22 29.32 47.06
C ALA A 37 -11.96 30.06 47.54
N GLU A 38 -10.84 29.74 46.91
CA GLU A 38 -9.69 30.63 46.71
C GLU A 38 -9.90 31.34 45.36
N PRO A 39 -9.63 32.65 45.20
CA PRO A 39 -9.88 33.34 43.94
C PRO A 39 -8.80 32.94 42.92
N GLU A 40 -9.09 31.91 42.12
CA GLU A 40 -8.34 31.69 40.89
C GLU A 40 -8.53 32.94 40.01
N GLU A 41 -7.45 33.67 39.79
CA GLU A 41 -7.38 34.71 38.78
C GLU A 41 -8.02 34.15 37.51
N SER A 42 -9.09 34.79 37.07
CA SER A 42 -9.90 34.39 35.93
C SER A 42 -9.05 34.40 34.66
N ASN A 43 -8.31 33.33 34.42
CA ASN A 43 -7.60 33.03 33.19
C ASN A 43 -8.63 32.53 32.18
N ILE A 44 -9.66 33.36 31.94
CA ILE A 44 -10.66 33.09 30.92
C ILE A 44 -9.90 33.05 29.60
N PRO A 45 -9.89 31.90 28.90
CA PRO A 45 -9.15 31.78 27.66
C PRO A 45 -9.57 32.87 26.67
N GLU A 46 -8.62 33.39 25.89
CA GLU A 46 -8.79 34.52 24.96
C GLU A 46 -10.02 34.38 24.05
N LYS A 47 -10.46 33.14 23.75
CA LYS A 47 -11.65 32.82 22.95
C LYS A 47 -12.99 33.13 23.61
N TYR A 48 -13.01 33.34 24.92
CA TYR A 48 -14.20 33.59 25.74
C TYR A 48 -14.23 35.03 26.29
N GLN A 49 -13.16 35.80 26.12
CA GLN A 49 -13.08 37.19 26.56
C GLN A 49 -13.93 38.09 25.67
N GLY A 50 -14.77 38.95 26.28
CA GLY A 50 -15.60 39.94 25.58
C GLY A 50 -16.87 39.41 24.90
N LYS A 51 -17.15 38.10 24.97
CA LYS A 51 -18.40 37.51 24.46
C LYS A 51 -19.55 37.70 25.45
N SER A 52 -20.76 37.89 24.90
CA SER A 52 -21.97 37.97 25.73
C SER A 52 -22.28 36.61 26.36
N VAL A 53 -22.96 36.60 27.52
CA VAL A 53 -23.36 35.37 28.21
C VAL A 53 -24.22 34.47 27.31
N GLU A 54 -25.07 35.06 26.47
CA GLU A 54 -25.90 34.36 25.49
C GLU A 54 -25.05 33.66 24.41
N GLU A 55 -24.00 34.33 23.91
CA GLU A 55 -23.08 33.77 22.92
C GLU A 55 -22.19 32.65 23.51
N LEU A 56 -21.84 32.75 24.79
CA LEU A 56 -21.13 31.68 25.51
C LEU A 56 -22.01 30.43 25.65
N VAL A 57 -23.28 30.59 25.99
CA VAL A 57 -24.25 29.48 26.10
C VAL A 57 -24.48 28.85 24.74
N GLN A 58 -24.63 29.64 23.68
CA GLN A 58 -24.79 29.12 22.32
C GLN A 58 -23.56 28.32 21.88
N MET A 59 -22.35 28.85 22.12
CA MET A 59 -21.10 28.13 21.80
C MET A 59 -21.00 26.82 22.59
N HIS A 60 -21.37 26.81 23.87
CA HIS A 60 -21.37 25.60 24.69
C HIS A 60 -22.36 24.56 24.15
N GLN A 61 -23.56 24.98 23.76
CA GLN A 61 -24.58 24.11 23.17
C GLN A 61 -24.15 23.57 21.80
N GLU A 62 -23.45 24.37 20.99
CA GLU A 62 -22.87 23.93 19.72
C GLU A 62 -21.74 22.93 19.93
N LEU A 63 -20.88 23.14 20.93
CA LEU A 63 -19.82 22.21 21.31
C LEU A 63 -20.38 20.89 21.86
N GLU A 64 -21.41 20.95 22.70
CA GLU A 64 -22.09 19.76 23.23
C GLU A 64 -22.73 18.96 22.08
N LYS A 65 -23.42 19.65 21.17
CA LYS A 65 -24.00 19.03 19.97
C LYS A 65 -22.94 18.44 19.05
N PHE A 66 -21.81 19.12 18.86
CA PHE A 66 -20.69 18.62 18.06
C PHE A 66 -20.03 17.40 18.72
N SER A 67 -19.80 17.45 20.02
CA SER A 67 -19.24 16.33 20.80
C SER A 67 -20.18 15.12 20.80
N GLY A 68 -21.50 15.34 20.90
CA GLY A 68 -22.50 14.28 20.76
C GLY A 68 -22.43 13.60 19.39
N LYS A 69 -22.31 14.38 18.30
CA LYS A 69 -22.13 13.85 16.94
C LYS A 69 -20.85 13.04 16.79
N GLN A 70 -19.73 13.55 17.30
CA GLN A 70 -18.47 12.81 17.25
C GLN A 70 -18.52 11.52 18.06
N SER A 71 -19.20 11.53 19.22
CA SER A 71 -19.43 10.33 20.02
C SER A 71 -20.27 9.29 19.25
N THR A 72 -21.29 9.72 18.50
CA THR A 72 -22.06 8.81 17.65
C THR A 72 -21.23 8.25 16.50
N GLU A 73 -20.43 9.09 15.82
CA GLU A 73 -19.54 8.65 14.73
C GLU A 73 -18.48 7.64 15.22
N VAL A 74 -17.89 7.87 16.39
CA VAL A 74 -16.92 6.93 17.01
C VAL A 74 -17.61 5.62 17.43
N GLY A 75 -18.85 5.68 17.91
CA GLY A 75 -19.64 4.50 18.23
C GLY A 75 -19.98 3.65 17.00
N GLU A 76 -20.32 4.28 15.88
CA GLU A 76 -20.54 3.60 14.60
C GLU A 76 -19.25 2.95 14.07
N LEU A 77 -18.12 3.66 14.15
CA LEU A 77 -16.81 3.10 13.77
C LEU A 77 -16.44 1.86 14.59
N ARG A 78 -16.68 1.88 15.91
CA ARG A 78 -16.45 0.70 16.75
C ARG A 78 -17.31 -0.48 16.30
N LYS A 79 -18.59 -0.27 16.01
CA LYS A 79 -19.47 -1.33 15.50
C LYS A 79 -18.99 -1.91 14.17
N VAL A 80 -18.58 -1.08 13.22
CA VAL A 80 -18.07 -1.57 11.92
C VAL A 80 -16.79 -2.40 12.11
N VAL A 81 -15.90 -1.99 13.02
CA VAL A 81 -14.70 -2.76 13.34
C VAL A 81 -15.05 -4.07 14.06
N ASP A 82 -15.98 -4.05 15.01
CA ASP A 82 -16.46 -5.25 15.70
C ASP A 82 -17.14 -6.22 14.72
N ASP A 83 -17.97 -5.72 13.81
CA ASP A 83 -18.60 -6.49 12.72
C ASP A 83 -17.54 -7.08 11.78
N TYR A 84 -16.50 -6.31 11.45
CA TYR A 84 -15.39 -6.79 10.65
C TYR A 84 -14.62 -7.92 11.36
N ILE A 85 -14.27 -7.74 12.63
CA ILE A 85 -13.60 -8.77 13.44
C ILE A 85 -14.49 -10.02 13.56
N GLN A 86 -15.78 -9.86 13.83
CA GLN A 86 -16.72 -10.97 13.93
C GLN A 86 -16.86 -11.71 12.61
N SER A 87 -16.97 -11.00 11.48
CA SER A 87 -17.03 -11.61 10.15
C SER A 87 -15.75 -12.40 9.83
N GLN A 88 -14.57 -11.81 10.11
CA GLN A 88 -13.29 -12.47 9.93
C GLN A 88 -13.15 -13.71 10.80
N THR A 89 -13.62 -13.65 12.06
CA THR A 89 -13.54 -14.78 13.00
C THR A 89 -14.51 -15.90 12.60
N GLN A 90 -15.70 -15.57 12.09
CA GLN A 90 -16.64 -16.56 11.57
C GLN A 90 -16.15 -17.22 10.28
N LEU A 91 -15.53 -16.45 9.39
CA LEU A 91 -14.83 -16.97 8.20
C LEU A 91 -13.67 -17.90 8.61
N SER A 92 -12.93 -17.55 9.65
CA SER A 92 -11.82 -18.37 10.17
C SER A 92 -12.31 -19.66 10.84
N ASN A 93 -13.43 -19.62 11.56
CA ASN A 93 -14.01 -20.79 12.23
C ASN A 93 -14.78 -21.73 11.27
N GLN A 94 -15.29 -21.23 10.13
CA GLN A 94 -15.80 -22.09 9.05
C GLN A 94 -14.69 -22.77 8.23
N GLN A 95 -13.43 -22.36 8.40
CA GLN A 95 -12.25 -23.00 7.82
C GLN A 95 -11.50 -23.88 8.85
N ALA A 96 -12.22 -24.49 9.79
CA ALA A 96 -11.65 -25.61 10.53
C ALA A 96 -11.42 -26.80 9.56
N PRO A 97 -10.24 -27.44 9.56
CA PRO A 97 -9.72 -28.17 8.41
C PRO A 97 -10.34 -29.55 8.25
N GLN A 98 -11.38 -29.68 7.42
CA GLN A 98 -11.73 -30.99 6.82
C GLN A 98 -11.01 -31.25 5.49
N GLN A 99 -10.26 -30.29 4.95
CA GLN A 99 -9.54 -30.47 3.69
C GLN A 99 -8.19 -31.20 3.81
N GLN A 100 -7.69 -31.44 5.03
CA GLN A 100 -6.42 -32.16 5.20
C GLN A 100 -6.57 -33.69 5.19
N GLN A 101 -7.77 -34.23 5.42
CA GLN A 101 -7.98 -35.69 5.40
C GLN A 101 -8.41 -36.23 4.03
N GLN A 102 -9.00 -35.40 3.16
CA GLN A 102 -9.42 -35.87 1.84
C GLN A 102 -8.28 -35.98 0.84
N THR A 103 -7.21 -35.19 0.97
CA THR A 103 -6.06 -35.28 0.05
C THR A 103 -5.21 -36.51 0.31
N ASP A 104 -5.00 -36.88 1.58
CA ASP A 104 -4.16 -38.04 1.92
C ASP A 104 -4.83 -39.36 1.48
N ASP A 105 -6.15 -39.51 1.64
CA ASP A 105 -6.87 -40.74 1.23
C ASP A 105 -6.96 -40.91 -0.31
N GLU A 106 -7.06 -39.81 -1.07
CA GLU A 106 -7.09 -39.86 -2.55
C GLU A 106 -5.70 -40.08 -3.16
N ASP A 107 -4.67 -39.43 -2.62
CA ASP A 107 -3.29 -39.58 -3.08
C ASP A 107 -2.72 -40.98 -2.75
N ASP A 108 -3.16 -41.61 -1.64
CA ASP A 108 -2.79 -42.99 -1.29
C ASP A 108 -3.30 -44.01 -2.32
N VAL A 109 -4.52 -43.85 -2.84
CA VAL A 109 -5.06 -44.74 -3.89
C VAL A 109 -4.29 -44.56 -5.20
N ASP A 110 -3.97 -43.32 -5.57
CA ASP A 110 -3.21 -43.01 -6.78
C ASP A 110 -1.74 -43.47 -6.65
N PHE A 111 -1.18 -43.52 -5.43
CA PHE A 111 0.18 -44.04 -5.19
C PHE A 111 0.32 -45.52 -5.58
N PHE A 112 -0.72 -46.33 -5.43
CA PHE A 112 -0.67 -47.75 -5.82
C PHE A 112 -0.90 -47.99 -7.32
N VAL A 113 -1.58 -47.08 -8.01
CA VAL A 113 -1.90 -47.20 -9.45
C VAL A 113 -0.87 -46.49 -10.32
N ASP A 114 -0.48 -45.27 -9.95
CA ASP A 114 0.57 -44.47 -10.58
C ASP A 114 1.43 -43.73 -9.51
N PRO A 115 2.42 -44.43 -8.90
CA PRO A 115 3.24 -43.85 -7.84
C PRO A 115 4.04 -42.62 -8.29
N LYS A 116 4.34 -42.47 -9.58
CA LYS A 116 5.08 -41.31 -10.07
C LYS A 116 4.23 -40.05 -10.02
N THR A 117 2.99 -40.14 -10.51
CA THR A 117 2.06 -39.02 -10.52
C THR A 117 1.64 -38.63 -9.10
N ALA A 118 1.37 -39.62 -8.24
CA ALA A 118 1.06 -39.39 -6.83
C ALA A 118 2.20 -38.67 -6.09
N VAL A 119 3.45 -39.14 -6.26
CA VAL A 119 4.62 -38.49 -5.62
C VAL A 119 4.83 -37.07 -6.17
N SER A 120 4.71 -36.84 -7.47
CA SER A 120 4.81 -35.48 -8.03
C SER A 120 3.74 -34.55 -7.46
N ARG A 121 2.49 -35.00 -7.39
CA ARG A 121 1.38 -34.21 -6.84
C ARG A 121 1.58 -33.93 -5.34
N ALA A 122 2.07 -34.90 -4.57
CA ALA A 122 2.41 -34.73 -3.16
C ALA A 122 3.55 -33.72 -2.95
N ILE A 123 4.59 -33.74 -3.80
CA ILE A 123 5.69 -32.77 -3.77
C ILE A 123 5.16 -31.36 -4.09
N ASP A 124 4.40 -31.20 -5.17
CA ASP A 124 3.83 -29.91 -5.57
C ASP A 124 2.86 -29.36 -4.52
N ASN A 125 2.14 -30.26 -3.82
CA ASN A 125 1.20 -29.87 -2.78
C ASN A 125 1.81 -29.69 -1.39
N HIS A 126 3.07 -30.08 -1.19
CA HIS A 126 3.71 -30.08 0.12
C HIS A 126 3.83 -28.64 0.68
N PRO A 127 3.36 -28.38 1.92
CA PRO A 127 3.26 -27.02 2.46
C PRO A 127 4.58 -26.27 2.49
N LYS A 128 5.69 -26.94 2.89
CA LYS A 128 7.03 -26.32 2.89
C LYS A 128 7.55 -25.99 1.49
N ILE A 129 7.15 -26.74 0.46
CA ILE A 129 7.60 -26.49 -0.91
C ILE A 129 6.82 -25.30 -1.46
N LYS A 130 5.51 -25.26 -1.26
CA LYS A 130 4.67 -24.09 -1.58
C LYS A 130 5.16 -22.83 -0.87
N GLU A 131 5.52 -22.92 0.40
CA GLU A 131 6.09 -21.79 1.15
C GLU A 131 7.46 -21.36 0.58
N ALA A 132 8.34 -22.31 0.28
CA ALA A 132 9.65 -22.02 -0.32
C ALA A 132 9.53 -21.42 -1.73
N GLU A 133 8.59 -21.89 -2.55
CA GLU A 133 8.29 -21.31 -3.86
C GLU A 133 7.75 -19.88 -3.71
N ALA A 134 6.77 -19.66 -2.82
CA ALA A 134 6.23 -18.32 -2.55
C ALA A 134 7.34 -17.37 -2.07
N TYR A 135 8.20 -17.80 -1.15
CA TYR A 135 9.33 -17.02 -0.68
C TYR A 135 10.31 -16.70 -1.82
N THR A 136 10.63 -17.69 -2.66
CA THR A 136 11.53 -17.51 -3.82
C THR A 136 10.96 -16.51 -4.81
N GLN A 137 9.65 -16.57 -5.08
CA GLN A 137 8.98 -15.61 -5.96
C GLN A 137 8.98 -14.20 -5.37
N GLN A 138 8.64 -14.06 -4.08
CA GLN A 138 8.69 -12.76 -3.40
C GLN A 138 10.11 -12.17 -3.37
N TYR A 139 11.12 -13.00 -3.10
CA TYR A 139 12.51 -12.59 -3.12
C TYR A 139 12.92 -12.12 -4.53
N LYS A 140 12.55 -12.88 -5.57
CA LYS A 140 12.81 -12.52 -6.97
C LYS A 140 12.17 -11.17 -7.33
N GLN A 141 10.90 -10.98 -6.96
CA GLN A 141 10.19 -9.71 -7.16
C GLN A 141 10.93 -8.53 -6.52
N GLN A 142 11.29 -8.66 -5.24
CA GLN A 142 11.94 -7.59 -4.49
C GLN A 142 13.36 -7.30 -5.03
N ALA A 143 14.12 -8.34 -5.36
CA ALA A 143 15.46 -8.21 -5.93
C ALA A 143 15.42 -7.52 -7.31
N THR A 144 14.55 -8.00 -8.21
CA THR A 144 14.36 -7.39 -9.54
C THR A 144 13.90 -5.95 -9.42
N LEU A 145 12.93 -5.66 -8.54
CA LEU A 145 12.43 -4.30 -8.33
C LEU A 145 13.51 -3.37 -7.76
N ALA A 146 14.34 -3.85 -6.83
CA ALA A 146 15.45 -3.06 -6.29
C ALA A 146 16.46 -2.71 -7.39
N GLN A 147 16.83 -3.70 -8.22
CA GLN A 147 17.76 -3.51 -9.32
C GLN A 147 17.18 -2.60 -10.43
N LEU A 148 15.89 -2.74 -10.75
CA LEU A 148 15.22 -1.85 -11.69
C LEU A 148 15.15 -0.43 -11.16
N LYS A 149 14.88 -0.21 -9.87
CA LYS A 149 14.87 1.13 -9.29
C LYS A 149 16.25 1.78 -9.29
N SER A 150 17.33 1.02 -9.14
CA SER A 150 18.68 1.59 -9.22
C SER A 150 19.07 2.01 -10.63
N GLU A 151 18.72 1.23 -11.65
CA GLU A 151 19.09 1.49 -13.06
C GLU A 151 18.09 2.42 -13.78
N HIS A 152 16.82 2.36 -13.38
CA HIS A 152 15.69 3.10 -13.95
C HIS A 152 14.91 3.80 -12.85
N PRO A 153 15.46 4.86 -12.21
CA PRO A 153 14.73 5.63 -11.21
C PRO A 153 13.49 6.34 -11.80
N ASP A 154 13.45 6.52 -13.12
CA ASP A 154 12.37 7.10 -13.90
C ASP A 154 11.32 6.08 -14.39
N MET A 155 11.45 4.80 -14.01
CA MET A 155 10.53 3.73 -14.40
C MET A 155 9.05 4.09 -14.15
N GLU A 156 8.73 4.63 -12.98
CA GLU A 156 7.35 4.98 -12.62
C GLU A 156 6.77 6.05 -13.56
N GLN A 157 7.59 7.03 -13.95
CA GLN A 157 7.20 8.06 -14.90
C GLN A 157 7.03 7.47 -16.32
N ILE A 158 7.89 6.55 -16.73
CA ILE A 158 7.79 5.88 -18.03
C ILE A 158 6.51 5.02 -18.10
N LEU A 159 6.17 4.29 -17.03
CA LEU A 159 4.96 3.46 -16.97
C LEU A 159 3.68 4.29 -17.05
N GLN A 160 3.70 5.52 -16.55
CA GLN A 160 2.57 6.45 -16.65
C GLN A 160 2.43 7.10 -18.04
N ASP A 161 3.46 7.05 -18.90
CA ASP A 161 3.40 7.64 -20.24
C ASP A 161 2.58 6.74 -21.19
N PRO A 162 1.43 7.22 -21.72
CA PRO A 162 0.63 6.45 -22.67
C PRO A 162 1.41 6.06 -23.93
N LYS A 163 2.39 6.88 -24.34
CA LYS A 163 3.22 6.60 -25.53
C LYS A 163 4.14 5.40 -25.34
N PHE A 164 4.52 5.10 -24.10
CA PHE A 164 5.30 3.91 -23.78
C PHE A 164 4.46 2.66 -24.02
N ALA A 165 3.22 2.65 -23.51
CA ALA A 165 2.29 1.55 -23.74
C ALA A 165 1.98 1.33 -25.23
N GLU A 166 1.79 2.41 -26.00
CA GLU A 166 1.62 2.33 -27.46
C GLU A 166 2.86 1.76 -28.15
N TRP A 167 4.06 2.16 -27.71
CA TRP A 167 5.32 1.68 -28.28
C TRP A 167 5.61 0.20 -27.99
N ILE A 168 5.23 -0.29 -26.80
CA ILE A 168 5.25 -1.70 -26.46
C ILE A 168 4.29 -2.47 -27.36
N LYS A 169 3.03 -2.02 -27.46
CA LYS A 169 2.00 -2.66 -28.29
C LYS A 169 2.36 -2.65 -29.79
N GLY A 170 3.15 -1.68 -30.23
CA GLY A 170 3.63 -1.57 -31.61
C GLY A 170 4.63 -2.67 -32.03
N SER A 171 5.13 -3.50 -31.11
CA SER A 171 6.00 -4.64 -31.42
C SER A 171 5.65 -5.88 -30.61
N LYS A 172 5.45 -7.01 -31.30
CA LYS A 172 5.21 -8.31 -30.65
C LYS A 172 6.34 -8.70 -29.70
N VAL A 173 7.59 -8.39 -30.08
CA VAL A 173 8.77 -8.68 -29.25
C VAL A 173 8.73 -7.85 -27.96
N ARG A 174 8.41 -6.56 -28.04
CA ARG A 174 8.32 -5.70 -26.85
C ARG A 174 7.18 -6.11 -25.94
N THR A 175 6.05 -6.54 -26.51
CA THR A 175 4.93 -7.09 -25.74
C THR A 175 5.34 -8.37 -25.01
N GLN A 176 6.08 -9.27 -25.66
CA GLN A 176 6.61 -10.48 -25.03
C GLN A 176 7.58 -10.17 -23.90
N LEU A 177 8.53 -9.26 -24.12
CA LEU A 177 9.46 -8.81 -23.06
C LEU A 177 8.70 -8.18 -21.88
N PHE A 178 7.63 -7.43 -22.16
CA PHE A 178 6.82 -6.81 -21.11
C PHE A 178 6.09 -7.86 -20.28
N VAL A 179 5.51 -8.87 -20.94
CA VAL A 179 4.86 -9.99 -20.26
C VAL A 179 5.86 -10.81 -19.45
N GLN A 180 7.08 -11.03 -19.96
CA GLN A 180 8.14 -11.72 -19.22
C GLN A 180 8.60 -10.93 -18.01
N ALA A 181 8.78 -9.62 -18.14
CA ALA A 181 9.09 -8.72 -17.04
C ALA A 181 8.00 -8.75 -15.94
N ASP A 182 6.72 -8.73 -16.34
CA ASP A 182 5.58 -8.66 -15.41
C ASP A 182 5.27 -10.02 -14.75
N GLN A 183 5.21 -11.10 -15.53
CA GLN A 183 4.80 -12.43 -15.03
C GLN A 183 5.96 -13.21 -14.40
N MET A 184 7.15 -13.09 -14.98
CA MET A 184 8.31 -13.87 -14.55
C MET A 184 9.28 -13.06 -13.70
N TYR A 185 9.00 -11.78 -13.45
CA TYR A 185 9.89 -10.86 -12.73
C TYR A 185 11.30 -10.85 -13.32
N ASP A 186 11.36 -10.91 -14.65
CA ASP A 186 12.62 -10.93 -15.39
C ASP A 186 13.22 -9.52 -15.50
N TYR A 187 14.34 -9.32 -14.82
CA TYR A 187 15.08 -8.07 -14.81
C TYR A 187 15.58 -7.69 -16.20
N ASP A 188 16.16 -8.63 -16.95
CA ASP A 188 16.81 -8.33 -18.22
C ASP A 188 15.79 -7.83 -19.23
N SER A 189 14.63 -8.50 -19.30
CA SER A 189 13.52 -8.09 -20.15
C SER A 189 13.01 -6.68 -19.83
N ALA A 190 12.86 -6.34 -18.54
CA ALA A 190 12.44 -5.02 -18.10
C ALA A 190 13.50 -3.94 -18.39
N ASN A 191 14.76 -4.23 -18.07
CA ASN A 191 15.90 -3.35 -18.27
C ASN A 191 16.06 -2.96 -19.74
N GLU A 192 15.96 -3.94 -20.65
CA GLU A 192 16.02 -3.71 -22.09
C GLU A 192 14.87 -2.79 -22.56
N LEU A 193 13.64 -3.02 -22.10
CA LEU A 193 12.51 -2.18 -22.49
C LEU A 193 12.70 -0.72 -22.07
N PHE A 194 13.10 -0.47 -20.83
CA PHE A 194 13.31 0.89 -20.34
C PHE A 194 14.53 1.55 -21.00
N SER A 195 15.63 0.81 -21.17
CA SER A 195 16.84 1.31 -21.85
C SER A 195 16.56 1.72 -23.29
N LEU A 196 15.89 0.85 -24.07
CA LEU A 196 15.55 1.13 -25.46
C LEU A 196 14.56 2.30 -25.58
N TRP A 197 13.63 2.44 -24.65
CA TRP A 197 12.71 3.58 -24.63
C TRP A 197 13.46 4.89 -24.39
N LYS A 198 14.39 4.90 -23.42
CA LYS A 198 15.23 6.05 -23.11
C LYS A 198 16.14 6.42 -24.27
N GLU A 199 16.78 5.44 -24.90
CA GLU A 199 17.63 5.65 -26.07
C GLU A 199 16.83 6.28 -27.21
N LYS A 200 15.64 5.75 -27.52
CA LYS A 200 14.73 6.33 -28.52
C LYS A 200 14.40 7.79 -28.20
N ASN A 201 14.01 8.08 -26.97
CA ASN A 201 13.65 9.44 -26.57
C ASN A 201 14.83 10.39 -26.63
N GLN A 202 16.01 9.94 -26.22
CA GLN A 202 17.25 10.71 -26.33
C GLN A 202 17.61 10.98 -27.79
N ALA A 203 17.49 10.00 -28.67
CA ALA A 203 17.74 10.16 -30.11
C ALA A 203 16.78 11.17 -30.76
N VAL A 204 15.50 11.12 -30.38
CA VAL A 204 14.49 12.11 -30.83
C VAL A 204 14.83 13.51 -30.33
N GLN A 205 15.21 13.66 -29.06
CA GLN A 205 15.61 14.94 -28.49
C GLN A 205 16.87 15.51 -29.17
N GLN A 206 17.89 14.68 -29.38
CA GLN A 206 19.12 15.07 -30.07
C GLN A 206 18.85 15.53 -31.51
N THR A 207 17.98 14.81 -32.22
CA THR A 207 17.59 15.16 -33.59
C THR A 207 16.83 16.49 -33.63
N ALA A 208 15.89 16.71 -32.70
CA ALA A 208 15.16 17.97 -32.59
C ALA A 208 16.10 19.15 -32.23
N GLN A 209 17.12 18.93 -31.40
CA GLN A 209 18.14 19.93 -31.08
C GLN A 209 19.03 20.24 -32.30
N ALA A 210 19.49 19.21 -33.01
CA ALA A 210 20.29 19.36 -34.23
C ALA A 210 19.52 20.11 -35.32
N GLU A 211 18.23 19.80 -35.53
CA GLU A 211 17.37 20.50 -36.48
C GLU A 211 17.18 21.97 -36.10
N LYS A 212 16.92 22.26 -34.81
CA LYS A 212 16.83 23.65 -34.33
C LYS A 212 18.13 24.42 -34.53
N ALA A 213 19.28 23.79 -34.27
CA ALA A 213 20.59 24.39 -34.47
C ALA A 213 20.87 24.67 -35.96
N ALA A 214 20.56 23.70 -36.84
CA ALA A 214 20.67 23.84 -38.28
C ALA A 214 19.76 24.97 -38.81
N ARG A 215 18.50 25.01 -38.36
CA ARG A 215 17.57 26.08 -38.75
C ARG A 215 18.07 27.45 -38.30
N LYS A 216 18.61 27.56 -37.07
CA LYS A 216 19.17 28.81 -36.55
C LYS A 216 20.41 29.25 -37.34
N SER A 217 21.28 28.34 -37.73
CA SER A 217 22.46 28.67 -38.53
C SER A 217 22.08 29.09 -39.96
N SER A 218 21.09 28.42 -40.59
CA SER A 218 20.55 28.80 -41.90
C SER A 218 19.89 30.18 -41.88
N VAL A 219 19.11 30.51 -40.84
CA VAL A 219 18.52 31.85 -40.70
C VAL A 219 19.61 32.90 -40.48
N LYS A 220 20.64 32.61 -39.68
CA LYS A 220 21.75 33.55 -39.46
C LYS A 220 22.55 33.80 -40.73
N SER A 221 22.88 32.77 -41.51
CA SER A 221 23.61 32.93 -42.78
C SER A 221 22.81 33.72 -43.80
N ALA A 222 21.50 33.45 -43.92
CA ALA A 222 20.59 34.23 -44.75
C ALA A 222 20.48 35.69 -44.28
N SER A 223 20.39 35.93 -42.97
CA SER A 223 20.30 37.28 -42.39
C SER A 223 21.59 38.10 -42.54
N THR A 224 22.77 37.47 -42.59
CA THR A 224 24.03 38.17 -42.87
C THR A 224 24.27 38.47 -44.34
N GLY A 225 23.41 37.98 -45.23
CA GLY A 225 23.47 38.17 -46.68
C GLY A 225 22.72 39.40 -47.18
N ASN A 226 22.97 40.59 -46.65
CA ASN A 226 22.49 41.85 -47.27
C ASN A 226 23.37 43.09 -46.99
N ALA A 227 24.60 42.93 -46.49
CA ALA A 227 25.55 44.02 -46.22
C ALA A 227 26.73 44.11 -47.20
N ARG A 228 26.59 43.52 -48.40
CA ARG A 228 27.39 43.92 -49.56
C ARG A 228 26.43 44.43 -50.62
N GLY A 229 25.98 45.66 -50.40
CA GLY A 229 25.48 46.48 -51.49
C GLY A 229 26.55 46.48 -52.58
N THR A 230 26.12 46.09 -53.78
CA THR A 230 26.81 46.33 -55.04
C THR A 230 27.37 47.75 -55.04
N ALA A 231 28.66 47.88 -54.76
CA ALA A 231 29.43 49.03 -55.20
C ALA A 231 29.64 48.84 -56.70
N GLU A 232 28.60 49.10 -57.49
CA GLU A 232 28.71 49.29 -58.91
C GLU A 232 29.66 50.49 -59.10
N GLY A 233 30.92 50.17 -59.40
CA GLY A 233 31.94 51.16 -59.67
C GLY A 233 31.57 51.91 -60.93
N SER A 234 30.99 53.11 -60.77
CA SER A 234 30.91 54.13 -61.81
C SER A 234 32.33 54.59 -62.19
N ARG A 235 33.04 53.82 -63.01
CA ARG A 235 34.27 54.28 -63.68
C ARG A 235 33.91 54.88 -65.03
N LYS A 236 33.79 56.20 -65.02
CA LYS A 236 33.68 57.11 -66.17
C LYS A 236 34.83 56.81 -67.17
N LYS A 237 34.49 56.54 -68.43
CA LYS A 237 35.47 56.46 -69.54
C LYS A 237 35.82 57.86 -70.04
N VAL A 238 37.07 57.95 -70.47
CA VAL A 238 37.85 59.04 -71.12
C VAL A 238 37.03 60.13 -71.79
#